data_AF-A0A1H0VVP6-F1
#
_entry.id   AF-A0A1H0VVP6-F1
#
_cell.length_a   1.000
_cell.length_b   1.000
_cell.length_c   1.000
_cell.angle_alpha   90.00
_cell.angle_beta   90.00
_cell.angle_gamma   90.00
#
_symmetry.space_group_name_H-M   'P 1'
#
loop_
_entity.id
_entity.type
_entity.pdbx_description
1 polymer ?
#
loop_
_entity_poly.entity_id
_entity_poly.type
_entity_poly.pdbx_seq_one_letter_code
_entity_poly.pdbx_strand_id
1 'polypeptide(L)'
;MKVSLFAILLPIVINFNNYMKKSDQQEIPRSIIKGSGSIAADLSSLNGTGKILFVDPKCVVLGIETEPFRLFITPEFSIESLPLSLRKNIYGVKELILKPTFAVGMDDKIKACQIPIWIKSFTKVQCLRFEFVSLDNLSIVRDLPIQHLIIENITYNNSKKLIADIRSLNHLKEISYDQSFPIDQLPSIKRLGLKLKLIKKAE
;
A
#
# COMPACT_ATOMS: atom_id res chain seq x y z
N MET A 1 24.86 -3.44 -42.55
CA MET A 1 23.44 -3.62 -42.21
C MET A 1 23.34 -4.15 -40.79
N LYS A 2 22.92 -3.31 -39.85
CA LYS A 2 22.74 -3.68 -38.43
C LYS A 2 21.30 -4.14 -38.24
N VAL A 3 21.12 -5.38 -37.80
CA VAL A 3 19.81 -5.94 -37.42
C VAL A 3 19.53 -5.51 -35.98
N SER A 4 18.40 -4.83 -35.79
CA SER A 4 17.88 -4.40 -34.50
C SER A 4 16.98 -5.50 -33.94
N LEU A 5 17.22 -5.95 -32.71
CA LEU A 5 16.35 -6.89 -32.01
C LEU A 5 15.35 -6.09 -31.16
N PHE A 6 14.07 -6.14 -31.56
CA PHE A 6 12.94 -5.69 -30.73
C PHE A 6 12.61 -6.79 -29.71
N ALA A 7 12.59 -6.46 -28.43
CA ALA A 7 11.98 -7.31 -27.40
C ALA A 7 10.57 -6.79 -27.11
N ILE A 8 9.56 -7.53 -27.58
CA ILE A 8 8.15 -7.31 -27.26
C ILE A 8 7.83 -8.19 -26.03
N LEU A 9 7.49 -7.55 -24.91
CA LEU A 9 6.94 -8.21 -23.73
C LEU A 9 5.48 -8.62 -24.00
N LEU A 10 5.23 -9.91 -24.12
CA LEU A 10 3.88 -10.48 -24.22
C LEU A 10 3.31 -10.77 -22.82
N PRO A 11 2.01 -10.52 -22.57
CA PRO A 11 1.34 -11.00 -21.38
C PRO A 11 1.12 -12.52 -21.51
N ILE A 12 1.49 -13.26 -20.47
CA ILE A 12 1.26 -14.70 -20.40
C ILE A 12 -0.24 -14.93 -20.15
N VAL A 13 -0.96 -15.38 -21.18
CA VAL A 13 -2.32 -15.91 -21.08
C VAL A 13 -2.23 -17.43 -21.23
N ILE A 14 -2.63 -18.18 -20.20
CA ILE A 14 -2.62 -19.64 -20.23
C ILE A 14 -4.07 -20.13 -20.21
N ASN A 15 -4.43 -20.91 -21.22
CA ASN A 15 -5.74 -21.56 -21.36
C ASN A 15 -5.53 -23.09 -21.30
N PHE A 16 -6.30 -23.81 -20.48
CA PHE A 16 -6.19 -25.27 -20.34
C PHE A 16 -7.54 -25.95 -20.60
N ASN A 17 -7.63 -26.62 -21.75
CA ASN A 17 -8.61 -27.67 -21.99
C ASN A 17 -8.12 -28.97 -21.33
N ASN A 18 -8.98 -29.58 -20.49
CA ASN A 18 -8.73 -30.84 -19.80
C ASN A 18 -9.36 -32.03 -20.54
N TYR A 19 -8.57 -33.08 -20.76
CA TYR A 19 -9.04 -34.46 -20.91
C TYR A 19 -8.24 -35.38 -19.95
N MET A 20 -8.98 -36.07 -19.07
CA MET A 20 -8.77 -37.32 -18.28
C MET A 20 -7.44 -38.11 -18.44
N LYS A 21 -6.85 -38.86 -17.48
CA LYS A 21 -7.16 -39.30 -16.09
C LYS A 21 -5.91 -40.03 -15.51
N LYS A 22 -5.80 -40.06 -14.16
CA LYS A 22 -5.19 -41.07 -13.24
C LYS A 22 -3.66 -41.37 -13.29
N SER A 23 -2.97 -41.18 -12.15
CA SER A 23 -2.76 -42.22 -11.11
C SER A 23 -1.90 -41.68 -9.95
N ASP A 24 -1.97 -42.35 -8.80
CA ASP A 24 -1.48 -41.97 -7.47
C ASP A 24 0.00 -41.62 -7.39
N GLN A 25 0.31 -40.36 -7.03
CA GLN A 25 1.59 -39.97 -6.47
C GLN A 25 1.35 -38.91 -5.40
N GLN A 26 1.91 -39.18 -4.21
CA GLN A 26 2.02 -38.35 -3.01
C GLN A 26 1.53 -36.91 -3.22
N GLU A 27 0.46 -36.52 -2.51
CA GLU A 27 -0.07 -35.16 -2.51
C GLU A 27 1.03 -34.18 -2.06
N ILE A 28 1.81 -33.67 -3.02
CA ILE A 28 2.57 -32.44 -2.87
C ILE A 28 1.53 -31.40 -2.43
N PRO A 29 1.67 -30.76 -1.27
CA PRO A 29 0.70 -29.77 -0.82
C PRO A 29 0.59 -28.67 -1.88
N ARG A 30 -0.53 -28.68 -2.62
CA ARG A 30 -0.84 -27.66 -3.60
C ARG A 30 -1.47 -26.49 -2.86
N SER A 31 -0.70 -25.45 -2.64
CA SER A 31 -1.24 -24.15 -2.22
C SER A 31 -2.17 -23.62 -3.31
N ILE A 32 -3.47 -23.71 -3.09
CA ILE A 32 -4.47 -23.07 -3.94
C ILE A 32 -4.48 -21.59 -3.56
N ILE A 33 -3.86 -20.74 -4.37
CA ILE A 33 -4.00 -19.28 -4.24
C ILE A 33 -5.42 -18.94 -4.70
N LYS A 34 -6.35 -18.83 -3.75
CA LYS A 34 -7.70 -18.30 -4.01
C LYS A 34 -7.70 -16.79 -3.75
N GLY A 35 -7.55 -16.00 -4.80
CA GLY A 35 -7.69 -14.55 -4.74
C GLY A 35 -7.31 -13.89 -6.07
N SER A 36 -8.22 -13.08 -6.62
CA SER A 36 -7.93 -12.17 -7.73
C SER A 36 -7.48 -10.83 -7.15
N GLY A 37 -6.17 -10.60 -7.09
CA GLY A 37 -5.59 -9.36 -6.61
C GLY A 37 -4.17 -9.18 -7.16
N SER A 38 -3.79 -7.97 -7.54
CA SER A 38 -2.42 -7.64 -7.92
C SER A 38 -1.89 -6.52 -7.04
N ILE A 39 -0.65 -6.67 -6.58
CA ILE A 39 0.08 -5.61 -5.89
C ILE A 39 1.29 -5.29 -6.76
N ALA A 40 1.28 -4.10 -7.34
CA ALA A 40 2.48 -3.55 -7.96
C ALA A 40 3.42 -3.11 -6.83
N ALA A 41 4.38 -3.97 -6.49
CA ALA A 41 5.45 -3.65 -5.57
C ALA A 41 6.72 -3.41 -6.37
N ASP A 42 7.10 -2.14 -6.54
CA ASP A 42 8.44 -1.82 -6.98
C ASP A 42 9.42 -2.08 -5.82
N LEU A 43 10.25 -3.10 -6.00
CA LEU A 43 11.30 -3.52 -5.08
C LEU A 43 12.68 -3.00 -5.51
N SER A 44 12.79 -2.37 -6.68
CA SER A 44 14.06 -1.93 -7.27
C SER A 44 14.70 -0.75 -6.53
N SER A 45 13.89 0.02 -5.79
CA SER A 45 14.32 1.13 -4.96
C SER A 45 14.78 0.74 -3.55
N LEU A 46 14.76 -0.55 -3.21
CA LEU A 46 15.17 -1.05 -1.90
C LEU A 46 16.68 -1.32 -1.89
N ASN A 47 17.38 -0.84 -0.85
CA ASN A 47 18.78 -1.17 -0.59
C ASN A 47 18.91 -2.60 -0.05
N GLY A 48 18.66 -3.60 -0.90
CA GLY A 48 18.75 -5.02 -0.59
C GLY A 48 17.79 -5.87 -1.42
N THR A 49 17.82 -7.19 -1.23
CA THR A 49 16.94 -8.11 -1.95
C THR A 49 15.54 -8.06 -1.37
N GLY A 50 14.65 -7.31 -2.03
CA GLY A 50 13.22 -7.27 -1.70
C GLY A 50 12.55 -8.62 -1.92
N LYS A 51 11.71 -9.05 -0.97
CA LYS A 51 10.95 -10.31 -1.04
C LYS A 51 9.54 -10.13 -0.50
N ILE A 52 8.61 -10.94 -1.00
CA ILE A 52 7.29 -11.09 -0.38
C ILE A 52 7.45 -12.06 0.79
N LEU A 53 7.15 -11.61 2.01
CA LEU A 53 7.24 -12.44 3.22
C LEU A 53 5.92 -13.13 3.56
N PHE A 54 4.79 -12.49 3.23
CA PHE A 54 3.46 -13.02 3.50
C PHE A 54 2.40 -12.37 2.60
N VAL A 55 1.40 -13.17 2.21
CA VAL A 55 0.25 -12.73 1.41
C VAL A 55 -1.02 -13.30 2.01
N ASP A 56 -1.97 -12.42 2.28
CA ASP A 56 -3.32 -12.72 2.73
C ASP A 56 -4.29 -11.72 2.06
N PRO A 57 -5.57 -12.08 1.81
CA PRO A 57 -6.54 -11.15 1.25
C PRO A 57 -6.73 -9.84 2.02
N LYS A 58 -6.26 -9.74 3.27
CA LYS A 58 -6.35 -8.55 4.12
C LYS A 58 -5.02 -7.83 4.31
N CYS A 59 -3.89 -8.46 4.00
CA CYS A 59 -2.59 -7.81 4.05
C CYS A 59 -1.51 -8.47 3.19
N VAL A 60 -0.53 -7.69 2.78
CA VAL A 60 0.70 -8.19 2.17
C VAL A 60 1.92 -7.58 2.85
N VAL A 61 2.84 -8.46 3.25
CA VAL A 61 4.09 -8.08 3.91
C VAL A 61 5.23 -8.25 2.93
N LEU A 62 5.93 -7.15 2.65
CA LEU A 62 7.18 -7.17 1.91
C LEU A 62 8.34 -6.92 2.88
N GLY A 63 9.43 -7.62 2.65
CA GLY A 63 10.65 -7.50 3.43
C GLY A 63 11.86 -7.17 2.58
N ILE A 64 12.89 -6.70 3.25
CA ILE A 64 14.27 -6.73 2.75
C ILE A 64 14.93 -7.89 3.49
N GLU A 65 15.44 -8.85 2.74
CA GLU A 65 15.91 -10.13 3.29
C GLU A 65 14.78 -10.89 4.02
N THR A 66 14.84 -11.00 5.35
CA THR A 66 13.81 -11.65 6.18
C THR A 66 13.04 -10.69 7.08
N GLU A 67 13.37 -9.40 7.06
CA GLU A 67 12.78 -8.41 7.96
C GLU A 67 11.64 -7.64 7.28
N PRO A 68 10.47 -7.48 7.94
CA PRO A 68 9.37 -6.67 7.43
C PRO A 68 9.82 -5.22 7.16
N PHE A 69 9.52 -4.74 5.96
CA PHE A 69 9.88 -3.39 5.53
C PHE A 69 8.66 -2.58 5.10
N ARG A 70 7.78 -3.17 4.30
CA ARG A 70 6.58 -2.53 3.76
C ARG A 70 5.36 -3.40 4.02
N LEU A 71 4.28 -2.78 4.50
CA LEU A 71 3.04 -3.46 4.81
C LEU A 71 1.88 -2.82 4.04
N PHE A 72 1.19 -3.63 3.25
CA PHE A 72 -0.10 -3.26 2.67
C PHE A 72 -1.21 -3.88 3.53
N ILE A 73 -2.22 -3.10 3.85
CA ILE A 73 -3.32 -3.51 4.75
C ILE A 73 -4.66 -3.02 4.22
N THR A 74 -5.67 -3.83 4.51
CA THR A 74 -7.08 -3.45 4.45
C THR A 74 -7.59 -3.09 5.84
N PRO A 75 -8.75 -2.42 5.96
CA PRO A 75 -9.37 -2.13 7.26
C PRO A 75 -9.66 -3.38 8.10
N GLU A 76 -9.82 -4.54 7.45
CA GLU A 76 -10.09 -5.82 8.10
C GLU A 76 -8.82 -6.53 8.62
N PHE A 77 -7.65 -5.95 8.39
CA PHE A 77 -6.40 -6.54 8.87
C PHE A 77 -6.40 -6.74 10.38
N SER A 78 -5.94 -7.91 10.81
CA SER A 78 -5.67 -8.26 12.19
C SER A 78 -4.28 -8.85 12.29
N ILE A 79 -3.50 -8.45 13.29
CA ILE A 79 -2.17 -9.02 13.53
C ILE A 79 -2.21 -10.53 13.75
N GLU A 80 -3.35 -11.06 14.20
CA GLU A 80 -3.55 -12.49 14.41
C GLU A 80 -3.55 -13.29 13.09
N SER A 81 -3.77 -12.66 11.93
CA SER A 81 -3.65 -13.34 10.64
C SER A 81 -2.19 -13.59 10.23
N LEU A 82 -1.22 -12.92 10.86
CA LEU A 82 0.19 -13.08 10.52
C LEU A 82 0.80 -14.33 11.18
N PRO A 83 1.77 -14.99 10.50
CA PRO A 83 2.62 -15.98 11.13
C PRO A 83 3.36 -15.41 12.35
N LEU A 84 3.56 -16.23 13.38
CA LEU A 84 4.23 -15.84 14.64
C LEU A 84 5.60 -15.18 14.43
N SER A 85 6.34 -15.61 13.41
CA SER A 85 7.63 -15.02 13.04
C SER A 85 7.55 -13.55 12.64
N LEU A 86 6.44 -13.13 11.99
CA LEU A 86 6.26 -11.75 11.53
C LEU A 86 5.61 -10.85 12.57
N ARG A 87 4.74 -11.40 13.44
CA ARG A 87 4.01 -10.61 14.45
C ARG A 87 4.92 -9.76 15.34
N LYS A 88 6.11 -10.26 15.68
CA LYS A 88 7.06 -9.58 16.57
C LYS A 88 7.63 -8.30 15.95
N ASN A 89 7.86 -8.31 14.64
CA ASN A 89 8.59 -7.24 13.95
C ASN A 89 7.68 -6.36 13.07
N ILE A 90 6.41 -6.72 12.90
CA ILE A 90 5.50 -6.04 11.96
C ILE A 90 5.31 -4.55 12.28
N TYR A 91 5.29 -4.17 13.56
CA TYR A 91 5.16 -2.76 13.96
C TYR A 91 6.40 -1.91 13.65
N GLY A 92 7.50 -2.55 13.24
CA GLY A 92 8.75 -1.93 12.85
C GLY A 92 8.89 -1.65 11.34
N VAL A 93 7.83 -1.85 10.53
CA VAL A 93 7.88 -1.50 9.11
C VAL A 93 8.12 0.00 8.89
N LYS A 94 8.80 0.33 7.80
CA LYS A 94 9.09 1.72 7.41
C LYS A 94 8.02 2.31 6.50
N GLU A 95 7.32 1.46 5.76
CA GLU A 95 6.28 1.87 4.84
C GLU A 95 4.96 1.17 5.14
N LEU A 96 3.89 1.95 5.25
CA LEU A 96 2.55 1.46 5.52
C LEU A 96 1.57 1.98 4.47
N ILE A 97 0.83 1.08 3.85
CA ILE A 97 -0.14 1.39 2.80
C ILE A 97 -1.50 0.89 3.23
N LEU A 98 -2.43 1.81 3.49
CA LEU A 98 -3.82 1.50 3.78
C LEU A 98 -4.66 1.69 2.53
N LYS A 99 -5.34 0.63 2.12
CA LYS A 99 -6.28 0.60 1.00
C LYS A 99 -7.49 -0.26 1.35
N PRO A 100 -8.67 -0.02 0.80
CA PRO A 100 -9.87 -0.74 1.21
C PRO A 100 -9.84 -2.23 0.83
N THR A 101 -9.15 -2.59 -0.26
CA THR A 101 -9.15 -3.96 -0.80
C THR A 101 -8.01 -4.16 -1.81
N PHE A 102 -7.64 -5.41 -2.07
CA PHE A 102 -6.65 -5.81 -3.09
C PHE A 102 -7.25 -6.27 -4.42
N ALA A 103 -8.58 -6.38 -4.54
CA ALA A 103 -9.18 -6.88 -5.77
C ALA A 103 -9.04 -5.89 -6.95
N VAL A 104 -8.80 -6.44 -8.15
CA VAL A 104 -8.53 -5.69 -9.39
C VAL A 104 -9.84 -5.34 -10.10
N GLY A 105 -9.91 -4.18 -10.77
CA GLY A 105 -11.03 -3.79 -11.63
C GLY A 105 -12.22 -3.17 -10.88
N MET A 106 -11.93 -2.40 -9.84
CA MET A 106 -12.98 -1.78 -9.03
C MET A 106 -13.40 -0.43 -9.62
N ASP A 107 -14.65 -0.37 -10.08
CA ASP A 107 -15.36 0.86 -10.50
C ASP A 107 -15.54 1.86 -9.34
N ASP A 108 -16.00 3.07 -9.69
CA ASP A 108 -16.27 4.30 -8.90
C ASP A 108 -17.11 4.16 -7.60
N LYS A 109 -17.38 2.94 -7.11
CA LYS A 109 -18.20 2.63 -5.93
C LYS A 109 -17.42 2.23 -4.68
N ILE A 110 -16.09 2.33 -4.69
CA ILE A 110 -15.29 2.05 -3.49
C ILE A 110 -15.64 3.09 -2.41
N LYS A 111 -16.26 2.63 -1.32
CA LYS A 111 -16.45 3.46 -0.14
C LYS A 111 -15.11 3.69 0.51
N ALA A 112 -14.78 4.96 0.73
CA ALA A 112 -13.60 5.34 1.47
C ALA A 112 -13.61 4.68 2.86
N CYS A 113 -12.50 4.04 3.21
CA CYS A 113 -12.36 3.41 4.52
C CYS A 113 -11.83 4.41 5.56
N GLN A 114 -12.10 4.13 6.84
CA GLN A 114 -11.62 4.95 7.95
C GLN A 114 -10.20 4.51 8.35
N ILE A 115 -9.41 5.45 8.89
CA ILE A 115 -8.10 5.14 9.46
C ILE A 115 -8.30 4.29 10.72
N PRO A 116 -7.77 3.06 10.78
CA PRO A 116 -7.96 2.20 11.94
C PRO A 116 -7.11 2.65 13.13
N ILE A 117 -7.66 2.59 14.35
CA ILE A 117 -6.99 3.06 15.58
C ILE A 117 -5.68 2.31 15.87
N TRP A 118 -5.59 1.03 15.50
CA TRP A 118 -4.41 0.20 15.74
C TRP A 118 -3.16 0.65 14.96
N ILE A 119 -3.31 1.57 13.99
CA ILE A 119 -2.19 2.17 13.26
C ILE A 119 -1.20 2.90 14.18
N LYS A 120 -1.64 3.33 15.37
CA LYS A 120 -0.79 4.00 16.37
C LYS A 120 0.27 3.07 16.98
N SER A 121 0.13 1.75 16.82
CA SER A 121 1.05 0.76 17.38
C SER A 121 2.35 0.65 16.59
N PHE A 122 2.42 1.23 15.39
CA PHE A 122 3.64 1.25 14.59
C PHE A 122 4.63 2.27 15.13
N THR A 123 5.93 1.97 15.04
CA THR A 123 6.97 2.81 15.66
C THR A 123 8.00 3.36 14.68
N LYS A 124 8.08 2.81 13.46
CA LYS A 124 9.12 3.14 12.48
C LYS A 124 8.59 3.61 11.13
N VAL A 125 7.28 3.87 11.02
CA VAL A 125 6.63 4.27 9.76
C VAL A 125 7.10 5.65 9.34
N GLN A 126 7.92 5.69 8.30
CA GLN A 126 8.46 6.91 7.69
C GLN A 126 7.63 7.32 6.47
N CYS A 127 7.02 6.37 5.78
CA CYS A 127 6.12 6.61 4.66
C CYS A 127 4.74 6.01 4.95
N LEU A 128 3.71 6.85 4.92
CA LEU A 128 2.33 6.44 5.08
C LEU A 128 1.55 6.77 3.81
N ARG A 129 0.92 5.76 3.21
CA ARG A 129 0.11 5.90 2.00
C ARG A 129 -1.34 5.55 2.28
N PHE A 130 -2.22 6.43 1.83
CA PHE A 130 -3.66 6.26 1.89
C PHE A 130 -4.21 6.17 0.47
N GLU A 131 -4.88 5.07 0.14
CA GLU A 131 -5.61 4.88 -1.11
C GLU A 131 -7.09 4.65 -0.79
N PHE A 132 -7.99 5.53 -1.25
CA PHE A 132 -9.43 5.42 -0.97
C PHE A 132 -9.76 5.40 0.54
N VAL A 133 -9.27 6.42 1.25
CA VAL A 133 -9.41 6.57 2.71
C VAL A 133 -10.06 7.92 3.04
N SER A 134 -10.91 7.94 4.07
CA SER A 134 -11.40 9.18 4.68
C SER A 134 -10.36 9.70 5.66
N LEU A 135 -9.90 10.93 5.46
CA LEU A 135 -8.90 11.57 6.31
C LEU A 135 -9.50 12.39 7.47
N ASP A 136 -10.75 12.10 7.84
CA ASP A 136 -11.44 12.84 8.90
C ASP A 136 -10.81 12.63 10.29
N ASN A 137 -9.99 11.59 10.47
CA ASN A 137 -9.33 11.25 11.74
C ASN A 137 -7.80 11.12 11.62
N LEU A 138 -7.18 11.95 10.78
CA LEU A 138 -5.72 11.91 10.56
C LEU A 138 -4.91 12.17 11.84
N SER A 139 -5.46 12.85 12.84
CA SER A 139 -4.80 13.05 14.14
C SER A 139 -4.40 11.76 14.87
N ILE A 140 -4.98 10.59 14.52
CA ILE A 140 -4.61 9.28 15.10
C ILE A 140 -3.14 8.94 14.83
N VAL A 141 -2.56 9.43 13.73
CA VAL A 141 -1.18 9.15 13.33
C VAL A 141 -0.18 10.24 13.72
N ARG A 142 -0.58 11.23 14.54
CA ARG A 142 0.26 12.40 14.87
C ARG A 142 1.59 12.07 15.52
N ASP A 143 1.62 10.99 16.30
CA ASP A 143 2.80 10.57 17.08
C ASP A 143 3.71 9.62 16.28
N LEU A 144 3.33 9.26 15.04
CA LEU A 144 4.16 8.45 14.16
C LEU A 144 5.27 9.31 13.50
N PRO A 145 6.48 8.74 13.28
CA PRO A 145 7.59 9.45 12.66
C PRO A 145 7.46 9.57 11.13
N ILE A 146 6.28 9.94 10.65
CA ILE A 146 5.93 10.05 9.23
C ILE A 146 6.70 11.21 8.61
N GLN A 147 7.55 10.90 7.64
CA GLN A 147 8.30 11.89 6.87
C GLN A 147 7.65 12.16 5.51
N HIS A 148 6.96 11.15 4.96
CA HIS A 148 6.26 11.24 3.67
C HIS A 148 4.83 10.73 3.81
N LEU A 149 3.87 11.59 3.46
CA LEU A 149 2.46 11.24 3.36
C LEU A 149 2.06 11.15 1.89
N ILE A 150 1.54 10.01 1.46
CA ILE A 150 1.05 9.78 0.09
C ILE A 150 -0.47 9.65 0.14
N ILE A 151 -1.18 10.44 -0.66
CA ILE A 151 -2.62 10.61 -0.59
C ILE A 151 -3.23 10.40 -1.98
N GLU A 152 -4.07 9.37 -2.11
CA GLU A 152 -4.74 9.02 -3.37
C GLU A 152 -6.21 8.70 -3.16
N ASN A 153 -7.06 9.31 -3.98
CA ASN A 153 -8.52 9.13 -3.99
C ASN A 153 -9.16 9.26 -2.58
N ILE A 154 -8.79 10.29 -1.83
CA ILE A 154 -9.32 10.48 -0.47
C ILE A 154 -10.68 11.14 -0.44
N THR A 155 -11.31 11.06 0.74
CA THR A 155 -12.45 11.89 1.12
C THR A 155 -12.15 12.62 2.43
N TYR A 156 -12.79 13.77 2.64
CA TYR A 156 -12.71 14.55 3.86
C TYR A 156 -13.95 15.44 3.97
N ASN A 157 -14.41 15.68 5.19
CA ASN A 157 -15.59 16.51 5.45
C ASN A 157 -15.22 17.99 5.70
N ASN A 158 -14.00 18.25 6.19
CA ASN A 158 -13.57 19.59 6.56
C ASN A 158 -12.11 19.83 6.18
N SER A 159 -11.90 20.66 5.16
CA SER A 159 -10.56 21.01 4.66
C SER A 159 -9.71 21.70 5.72
N LYS A 160 -10.27 22.61 6.53
CA LYS A 160 -9.54 23.30 7.60
C LYS A 160 -9.05 22.32 8.67
N LYS A 161 -9.88 21.35 9.04
CA LYS A 161 -9.50 20.27 9.96
C LYS A 161 -8.37 19.43 9.38
N LEU A 162 -8.50 19.00 8.12
CA LEU A 162 -7.45 18.24 7.43
C LEU A 162 -6.10 18.98 7.45
N ILE A 163 -6.10 20.29 7.17
CA ILE A 163 -4.87 21.10 7.23
C ILE A 163 -4.31 21.20 8.66
N ALA A 164 -5.17 21.35 9.67
CA ALA A 164 -4.74 21.36 11.07
C ALA A 164 -4.12 20.02 11.48
N ASP A 165 -4.72 18.89 11.07
CA ASP A 165 -4.19 17.55 11.34
C ASP A 165 -2.85 17.34 10.64
N ILE A 166 -2.71 17.75 9.36
CA ILE A 166 -1.44 17.70 8.62
C ILE A 166 -0.36 18.52 9.34
N ARG A 167 -0.70 19.72 9.82
CA ARG A 167 0.24 20.57 10.57
C ARG A 167 0.73 19.92 11.86
N SER A 168 -0.08 19.05 12.48
CA SER A 168 0.29 18.35 13.71
C SER A 168 1.29 17.20 13.49
N LEU A 169 1.57 16.82 12.23
CA LEU A 169 2.54 15.77 11.89
C LEU A 169 3.97 16.35 11.95
N ASN A 170 4.56 16.34 13.15
CA ASN A 170 5.83 17.04 13.44
C ASN A 170 7.05 16.59 12.61
N HIS A 171 7.01 15.38 12.07
CA HIS A 171 8.12 14.81 11.28
C HIS A 171 7.93 14.93 9.77
N LEU A 172 6.79 15.47 9.32
CA LEU A 172 6.40 15.48 7.93
C LEU A 172 7.31 16.43 7.13
N LYS A 173 7.82 15.94 6.00
CA LYS A 173 8.69 16.69 5.08
C LYS A 173 8.10 16.78 3.68
N GLU A 174 7.37 15.75 3.27
CA GLU A 174 6.83 15.64 1.92
C GLU A 174 5.37 15.15 1.92
N ILE A 175 4.56 15.72 1.04
CA ILE A 175 3.23 15.23 0.70
C ILE A 175 3.19 14.95 -0.80
N SER A 176 2.90 13.70 -1.16
CA SER A 176 2.47 13.34 -2.50
C SER A 176 0.95 13.24 -2.53
N TYR A 177 0.31 13.85 -3.51
CA TYR A 177 -1.15 13.91 -3.57
C TYR A 177 -1.68 13.81 -5.00
N ASP A 178 -2.92 13.36 -5.17
CA ASP A 178 -3.64 13.40 -6.45
C ASP A 178 -4.74 14.49 -6.46
N GLN A 179 -5.62 14.45 -7.47
CA GLN A 179 -6.68 15.44 -7.65
C GLN A 179 -7.77 15.42 -6.57
N SER A 180 -7.82 14.40 -5.70
CA SER A 180 -8.77 14.36 -4.58
C SER A 180 -8.39 15.31 -3.44
N PHE A 181 -7.17 15.83 -3.43
CA PHE A 181 -6.67 16.72 -2.39
C PHE A 181 -7.20 18.16 -2.53
N PRO A 182 -7.51 18.90 -1.45
CA PRO A 182 -8.03 20.27 -1.54
C PRO A 182 -7.00 21.24 -2.14
N ILE A 183 -7.12 21.49 -3.45
CA ILE A 183 -6.19 22.31 -4.24
C ILE A 183 -6.15 23.76 -3.71
N ASP A 184 -7.30 24.28 -3.29
CA ASP A 184 -7.45 25.62 -2.69
C ASP A 184 -6.64 25.79 -1.40
N GLN A 185 -6.32 24.69 -0.70
CA GLN A 185 -5.54 24.70 0.53
C GLN A 185 -4.03 24.50 0.31
N LEU A 186 -3.58 24.20 -0.92
CA LEU A 186 -2.15 24.03 -1.21
C LEU A 186 -1.28 25.23 -0.79
N PRO A 187 -1.70 26.50 -0.94
CA PRO A 187 -0.93 27.64 -0.44
C PRO A 187 -0.69 27.57 1.08
N SER A 188 -1.69 27.14 1.86
CA SER A 188 -1.58 26.98 3.31
C SER A 188 -0.58 25.90 3.69
N ILE A 189 -0.51 24.82 2.91
CA ILE A 189 0.45 23.73 3.12
C ILE A 189 1.85 24.12 2.69
N LYS A 190 2.00 24.82 1.56
CA LYS A 190 3.30 25.35 1.10
C LYS A 190 3.96 26.23 2.17
N ARG A 191 3.17 27.01 2.91
CA ARG A 191 3.65 27.83 4.04
C ARG A 191 4.20 27.01 5.22
N LEU A 192 3.90 25.71 5.30
CA LEU A 192 4.48 24.80 6.29
C LEU A 192 5.90 24.35 5.94
N GLY A 193 6.45 24.77 4.78
CA GLY A 193 7.79 24.35 4.33
C GLY A 193 7.84 22.91 3.81
N LEU A 194 6.69 22.29 3.55
CA LEU A 194 6.60 20.93 3.05
C LEU A 194 6.85 20.87 1.54
N LYS A 195 7.57 19.83 1.10
CA LYS A 195 7.67 19.48 -0.31
C LYS A 195 6.36 18.89 -0.80
N LEU A 196 5.87 19.38 -1.93
CA LEU A 196 4.59 18.97 -2.51
C LEU A 196 4.81 18.32 -3.88
N LYS A 197 4.28 17.12 -4.08
CA LYS A 197 4.41 16.35 -5.33
C LYS A 197 3.04 15.88 -5.83
N LEU A 198 2.65 16.30 -7.03
CA LEU A 198 1.46 15.78 -7.68
C LEU A 198 1.72 14.37 -8.23
N ILE A 199 0.86 13.42 -7.90
CA ILE A 199 0.86 12.06 -8.43
C ILE A 199 0.14 12.12 -9.78
N LYS A 200 0.87 11.86 -10.86
CA LYS A 200 0.27 11.70 -12.19
C LYS A 200 -0.33 10.30 -12.27
N LYS A 201 -1.61 10.18 -12.66
CA LYS A 201 -2.15 8.88 -13.08
C LYS A 201 -1.39 8.45 -14.34
N ALA A 202 -0.98 7.19 -14.38
CA ALA A 202 -0.51 6.60 -15.64
C ALA A 202 -1.72 6.57 -16.59
N GLU A 203 -1.58 7.23 -17.74
CA GLU A 203 -2.52 7.15 -18.86
C GLU A 203 -2.44 5.78 -19.54
#